data_AF-A0A377D2L9-F1
#
_entry.id   AF-A0A377D2L9-F1
#
_cell.length_a   1.000
_cell.length_b   1.000
_cell.length_c   1.000
_cell.angle_alpha   90.00
_cell.angle_beta   90.00
_cell.angle_gamma   90.00
#
_symmetry.space_group_name_H-M   'P 1'
#
loop_
_entity.id
_entity.type
_entity.pdbx_description
1 polymer ?
#
loop_
_entity_poly.entity_id
_entity_poly.type
_entity_poly.pdbx_seq_one_letter_code
_entity_poly.pdbx_strand_id
1 'polypeptide(L)'
;MELQDHAGAGHDALMAARNQLLALAAENPELTRVRHNGLDDSPQLQIDIDQRKAQALGVAIDDINDTLQTAWGSSYVNDFMDRGRVKKVYVQAAAPYRMLPDDINLWYVRNKDGGMVPFSAFATSRWETGSPRLERL
;
A
#
# COMPACT_ATOMS: atom_id res chain seq x y z
N MET A 1 3.86 19.10 23.07
CA MET A 1 4.70 17.98 23.49
C MET A 1 4.54 16.88 22.46
N GLU A 2 5.63 16.28 22.02
CA GLU A 2 5.65 15.25 20.98
C GLU A 2 6.30 13.99 21.54
N LEU A 3 5.77 12.82 21.16
CA LEU A 3 6.38 11.54 21.48
C LEU A 3 7.20 11.10 20.27
N GLN A 4 8.51 10.94 20.46
CA GLN A 4 9.45 10.57 19.41
C GLN A 4 10.20 9.29 19.82
N ASP A 5 10.42 8.40 18.85
CA ASP A 5 11.25 7.22 19.00
C ASP A 5 12.69 7.52 18.58
N HIS A 6 13.54 7.85 19.55
CA HIS A 6 14.97 8.10 19.31
C HIS A 6 15.82 6.82 19.28
N ALA A 7 15.30 5.70 19.79
CA ALA A 7 16.04 4.44 19.87
C ALA A 7 15.82 3.54 18.65
N GLY A 8 14.89 3.89 17.76
CA GLY A 8 14.52 3.08 16.61
C GLY A 8 13.78 1.80 17.01
N ALA A 9 13.00 1.86 18.09
CA ALA A 9 12.16 0.77 18.57
C ALA A 9 11.03 0.36 17.59
N GLY A 10 10.67 1.27 16.68
CA GLY A 10 9.71 1.00 15.60
C GLY A 10 8.28 1.44 15.92
N HIS A 11 7.42 1.34 14.90
CA HIS A 11 6.05 1.86 14.92
C HIS A 11 5.20 1.26 16.05
N ASP A 12 5.19 -0.06 16.20
CA ASP A 12 4.37 -0.74 17.21
C ASP A 12 4.75 -0.33 18.63
N ALA A 13 6.05 -0.21 18.90
CA ALA A 13 6.57 0.23 20.20
C ALA A 13 6.20 1.69 20.49
N LEU A 14 6.31 2.56 19.48
CA LEU A 14 5.91 3.97 19.59
C LEU A 14 4.40 4.11 19.84
N MET A 15 3.57 3.30 19.19
CA MET A 15 2.12 3.27 19.39
C MET A 15 1.75 2.78 20.79
N ALA A 16 2.45 1.77 21.32
CA ALA A 16 2.25 1.30 22.68
C ALA A 16 2.60 2.39 23.72
N ALA A 17 3.75 3.06 23.54
CA ALA A 17 4.18 4.16 24.40
C ALA A 17 3.21 5.35 24.35
N ARG A 18 2.68 5.68 23.17
CA ARG A 18 1.63 6.69 22.98
C ARG A 18 0.38 6.33 23.78
N ASN A 19 -0.09 5.10 23.67
CA ASN A 19 -1.28 4.65 24.38
C ASN A 19 -1.10 4.70 25.89
N GLN A 20 0.08 4.33 26.38
CA GLN A 20 0.43 4.45 27.80
C GLN A 20 0.43 5.92 28.26
N LEU A 21 1.01 6.83 27.48
CA LEU A 21 1.01 8.26 27.79
C LEU A 21 -0.41 8.83 27.84
N LEU A 22 -1.28 8.46 26.90
CA LEU A 22 -2.68 8.90 26.89
C LEU A 22 -3.47 8.35 28.08
N ALA A 23 -3.22 7.09 28.48
CA ALA A 23 -3.85 6.50 29.66
C ALA A 23 -3.46 7.26 30.94
N LEU A 24 -2.17 7.53 31.14
CA LEU A 24 -1.67 8.31 32.28
C LEU A 24 -2.19 9.75 32.27
N ALA A 25 -2.29 10.36 31.08
CA ALA A 25 -2.83 11.72 30.96
C ALA A 25 -4.33 11.79 31.30
N ALA A 26 -5.09 10.72 31.04
CA ALA A 26 -6.50 10.64 31.36
C ALA A 26 -6.79 10.54 32.87
N GLU A 27 -5.81 10.07 33.66
CA GLU A 27 -5.91 10.01 35.12
C GLU A 27 -5.70 11.37 35.80
N ASN A 28 -5.10 12.35 35.10
CA ASN A 28 -4.85 13.68 35.65
C ASN A 28 -6.00 14.65 35.31
N PRO A 29 -6.81 15.08 36.30
CA PRO A 29 -7.95 15.98 36.07
C PRO A 29 -7.55 17.40 35.65
N GLU A 30 -6.29 17.80 35.80
CA GLU A 30 -5.78 19.08 35.30
C GLU A 30 -5.58 19.08 33.78
N LEU A 31 -5.42 17.89 33.18
CA LEU A 31 -5.27 17.73 31.75
C LEU A 31 -6.64 17.57 31.09
N THR A 32 -6.92 18.39 30.07
CA THR A 32 -8.18 18.32 29.33
C THR A 32 -7.93 18.05 27.86
N ARG A 33 -8.74 17.17 27.25
CA ARG A 33 -8.76 16.89 25.81
C ARG A 33 -7.41 16.44 25.22
N VAL A 34 -6.62 15.68 25.99
CA VAL A 34 -5.36 15.09 25.48
C VAL A 34 -5.69 14.04 24.42
N ARG A 35 -5.11 14.19 23.24
CA ARG A 35 -5.31 13.30 22.08
C ARG A 35 -4.04 13.30 21.24
N HIS A 36 -3.81 12.22 20.50
CA HIS A 36 -2.81 12.22 19.45
C HIS A 36 -3.32 13.07 18.26
N ASN A 37 -2.39 13.60 17.46
CA ASN A 37 -2.70 14.36 16.24
C ASN A 37 -2.55 13.52 14.95
N GLY A 38 -2.16 12.26 15.10
CA GLY A 38 -1.89 11.34 14.00
C GLY A 38 -3.14 10.59 13.54
N LEU A 39 -2.92 9.60 12.67
CA LEU A 39 -3.94 8.62 12.30
C LEU A 39 -3.59 7.30 12.97
N ASP A 40 -4.62 6.60 13.46
CA ASP A 40 -4.45 5.22 13.91
C ASP A 40 -4.24 4.29 12.71
N ASP A 41 -3.69 3.12 12.99
CA ASP A 41 -3.46 2.12 11.96
C ASP A 41 -4.78 1.65 11.35
N SER A 42 -4.76 1.44 10.04
CA SER A 42 -5.91 1.03 9.26
C SER A 42 -5.62 -0.29 8.55
N PRO A 43 -6.66 -1.08 8.19
CA PRO A 43 -6.47 -2.24 7.34
C PRO A 43 -5.79 -1.87 6.01
N GLN A 44 -4.75 -2.60 5.66
CA GLN A 44 -4.05 -2.52 4.38
C GLN A 44 -4.08 -3.89 3.71
N LEU A 45 -4.21 -3.90 2.39
CA LEU A 45 -4.16 -5.15 1.63
C LEU A 45 -2.71 -5.41 1.21
N GLN A 46 -2.10 -6.42 1.82
CA GLN A 46 -0.76 -6.88 1.48
C GLN A 46 -0.84 -7.92 0.38
N ILE A 47 0.01 -7.76 -0.64
CA ILE A 47 0.17 -8.70 -1.75
C ILE A 47 1.55 -9.33 -1.64
N ASP A 48 1.60 -10.65 -1.51
CA ASP A 48 2.83 -11.41 -1.43
C ASP A 48 3.10 -12.10 -2.76
N ILE A 49 4.29 -11.83 -3.32
CA ILE A 49 4.73 -12.44 -4.58
C ILE A 49 5.72 -13.57 -4.28
N ASP A 50 5.40 -14.78 -4.73
CA ASP A 50 6.33 -15.90 -4.75
C ASP A 50 7.30 -15.72 -5.93
N GLN A 51 8.42 -15.05 -5.66
CA GLN A 51 9.44 -14.78 -6.66
C GLN A 51 10.03 -16.05 -7.29
N ARG A 52 10.15 -17.14 -6.52
CA ARG A 52 10.68 -18.41 -7.05
C ARG A 52 9.71 -19.00 -8.05
N LYS A 53 8.41 -18.95 -7.76
CA LYS A 53 7.37 -19.43 -8.65
C LYS A 53 7.20 -18.55 -9.89
N ALA A 54 7.27 -17.23 -9.74
CA ALA A 54 7.29 -16.28 -10.85
C ALA A 54 8.46 -16.57 -11.81
N GLN A 55 9.67 -16.73 -11.28
CA GLN A 55 10.86 -17.07 -12.07
C GLN A 55 10.74 -18.42 -12.77
N ALA A 56 10.23 -19.44 -12.08
CA ALA A 56 9.98 -20.77 -12.67
C ALA A 56 8.96 -20.72 -13.82
N LEU A 57 7.97 -19.83 -13.74
CA LEU A 57 6.98 -19.58 -14.79
C LEU A 57 7.49 -18.63 -15.89
N GLY A 58 8.72 -18.13 -15.76
CA GLY A 58 9.35 -17.24 -16.73
C GLY A 58 8.80 -15.81 -16.70
N VAL A 59 8.20 -15.37 -15.59
CA VAL A 59 7.64 -14.03 -15.40
C VAL A 59 8.70 -13.14 -14.74
N ALA A 60 9.00 -11.98 -15.34
CA ALA A 60 9.93 -11.02 -14.75
C ALA A 60 9.25 -10.29 -13.58
N ILE A 61 10.02 -10.03 -12.51
CA ILE A 61 9.51 -9.30 -11.34
C ILE A 61 9.13 -7.86 -11.70
N ASP A 62 9.88 -7.23 -12.60
CA ASP A 62 9.58 -5.89 -13.10
C ASP A 62 8.21 -5.85 -13.80
N ASP A 63 7.90 -6.84 -14.65
CA ASP A 63 6.59 -6.92 -15.33
C ASP A 63 5.43 -7.12 -14.33
N ILE A 64 5.66 -7.85 -13.22
CA ILE A 64 4.67 -8.02 -12.14
C ILE A 64 4.42 -6.67 -11.45
N ASN A 65 5.49 -5.97 -11.09
CA ASN A 65 5.39 -4.68 -10.40
C ASN A 65 4.76 -3.61 -11.29
N ASP A 66 5.15 -3.53 -12.56
CA ASP A 66 4.58 -2.60 -13.55
C ASP A 66 3.09 -2.84 -13.77
N THR A 67 2.70 -4.12 -13.86
CA THR A 67 1.29 -4.51 -14.00
C THR A 67 0.50 -4.09 -12.76
N LEU A 68 1.02 -4.38 -11.56
CA LEU A 68 0.34 -4.04 -10.30
C LEU A 68 0.23 -2.53 -10.10
N GLN A 69 1.33 -1.79 -10.31
CA GLN A 69 1.38 -0.34 -10.20
C GLN A 69 0.39 0.32 -11.17
N THR A 70 0.40 -0.10 -12.44
CA THR A 70 -0.46 0.49 -13.46
C THR A 70 -1.94 0.17 -13.19
N ALA A 71 -2.26 -1.09 -12.91
CA ALA A 71 -3.64 -1.53 -12.70
C ALA A 71 -4.26 -0.91 -11.44
N TRP A 72 -3.56 -0.94 -10.31
CA TRP A 72 -4.10 -0.55 -9.00
C TRP A 72 -3.73 0.88 -8.60
N GLY A 73 -2.47 1.27 -8.82
CA GLY A 73 -1.92 2.57 -8.44
C GLY A 73 -2.15 3.71 -9.45
N SER A 74 -2.55 3.38 -10.69
CA SER A 74 -2.54 4.29 -11.84
C SER A 74 -1.13 4.69 -12.26
N SER A 75 -0.90 4.77 -13.57
CA SER A 75 0.35 5.21 -14.15
C SER A 75 0.14 6.41 -15.06
N TYR A 76 0.94 7.46 -14.85
CA TYR A 76 1.06 8.57 -15.79
C TYR A 76 1.96 8.12 -16.94
N VAL A 77 1.47 8.21 -18.17
CA VAL A 77 2.20 7.72 -19.34
C VAL A 77 2.83 8.86 -20.12
N ASN A 78 2.04 9.88 -20.45
CA ASN A 78 2.48 11.05 -21.21
C ASN A 78 1.44 12.17 -21.16
N ASP A 79 1.67 13.22 -21.93
CA ASP A 79 0.74 14.31 -22.13
C ASP A 79 0.09 14.26 -23.52
N PHE A 80 -1.13 14.80 -23.61
CA PHE A 80 -1.87 14.99 -24.86
C PHE A 80 -2.50 16.38 -24.93
N MET A 81 -2.86 16.83 -26.13
CA MET A 81 -3.51 18.11 -26.35
C MET A 81 -5.05 17.93 -26.40
N ASP A 82 -5.76 18.53 -25.45
CA ASP A 82 -7.23 18.64 -25.46
C ASP A 82 -7.62 20.11 -25.64
N ARG A 83 -8.20 20.44 -26.80
CA ARG A 83 -8.73 21.80 -27.11
C ARG A 83 -7.74 22.93 -26.80
N GLY A 84 -6.48 22.76 -27.22
CA GLY A 84 -5.41 23.74 -27.05
C GLY A 84 -4.75 23.75 -25.67
N ARG A 85 -5.13 22.84 -24.75
CA ARG A 85 -4.50 22.69 -23.44
C ARG A 85 -3.83 21.33 -23.31
N VAL A 86 -2.59 21.33 -22.85
CA VAL A 86 -1.85 20.10 -22.49
C VAL A 86 -2.49 19.48 -21.25
N LYS A 87 -2.80 18.18 -21.33
CA LYS A 87 -3.37 17.38 -20.26
C LYS A 87 -2.63 16.06 -20.13
N LYS A 88 -2.63 15.51 -18.92
CA LYS A 88 -2.00 14.22 -18.60
C LYS A 88 -2.84 13.04 -19.08
N VAL A 89 -2.18 12.00 -19.57
CA VAL A 89 -2.74 10.69 -19.85
C VAL A 89 -2.38 9.75 -18.70
N TYR A 90 -3.41 9.11 -18.15
CA TYR A 90 -3.27 8.09 -17.12
C TYR A 90 -3.84 6.77 -17.62
N VAL A 91 -3.19 5.68 -17.24
CA VAL A 91 -3.67 4.31 -17.44
C VAL A 91 -3.93 3.69 -16.08
N GLN A 92 -5.11 3.10 -15.93
CA GLN A 92 -5.54 2.39 -14.74
C GLN A 92 -6.57 1.32 -15.10
N ALA A 93 -6.68 0.28 -14.29
CA ALA A 93 -7.82 -0.61 -14.35
C ALA A 93 -9.14 0.14 -14.11
N ALA A 94 -10.18 -0.24 -14.87
CA ALA A 94 -11.53 0.17 -14.55
C ALA A 94 -11.95 -0.35 -13.18
N ALA A 95 -12.79 0.39 -12.47
CA ALA A 95 -13.10 0.13 -11.06
C ALA A 95 -13.46 -1.34 -10.75
N PRO A 96 -14.36 -2.02 -11.50
CA PRO A 96 -14.77 -3.40 -11.18
C PRO A 96 -13.66 -4.46 -11.18
N TYR A 97 -12.45 -4.13 -11.63
CA TYR A 97 -11.31 -5.04 -11.73
C TYR A 97 -10.20 -4.73 -10.71
N ARG A 98 -10.50 -3.91 -9.70
CA ARG A 98 -9.56 -3.46 -8.65
C ARG A 98 -10.22 -2.99 -7.34
N MET A 99 -11.44 -3.46 -7.03
CA MET A 99 -12.15 -3.06 -5.79
C MET A 99 -11.91 -4.05 -4.65
N LEU A 100 -11.79 -5.33 -4.95
CA LEU A 100 -11.74 -6.41 -3.97
C LEU A 100 -10.39 -7.13 -4.02
N PRO A 101 -9.92 -7.68 -2.89
CA PRO A 101 -8.67 -8.47 -2.86
C PRO A 101 -8.57 -9.55 -3.94
N ASP A 102 -9.68 -10.23 -4.22
CA ASP A 102 -9.73 -11.31 -5.20
C ASP A 102 -9.63 -10.83 -6.64
N ASP A 103 -9.87 -9.54 -6.91
CA ASP A 103 -9.77 -8.97 -8.26
C ASP A 103 -8.34 -9.04 -8.80
N ILE A 104 -7.33 -9.21 -7.94
CA ILE A 104 -5.94 -9.43 -8.37
C ILE A 104 -5.83 -10.67 -9.26
N ASN A 105 -6.69 -11.67 -9.04
CA ASN A 105 -6.68 -12.92 -9.79
C ASN A 105 -7.21 -12.76 -11.23
N LEU A 106 -7.80 -11.62 -11.56
CA LEU A 106 -8.24 -11.28 -12.91
C LEU A 106 -7.08 -10.83 -13.81
N TRP A 107 -5.93 -10.51 -13.21
CA TRP A 107 -4.76 -9.99 -13.91
C TRP A 107 -3.81 -11.09 -14.35
N TYR A 108 -3.16 -10.86 -15.48
CA TYR A 108 -2.21 -11.76 -16.10
C TYR A 108 -0.95 -11.00 -16.48
N VAL A 109 0.19 -11.66 -16.36
CA VAL A 109 1.48 -11.14 -16.81
C VAL A 109 2.02 -12.04 -17.91
N ARG A 110 2.58 -11.44 -18.95
CA ARG A 110 3.21 -12.20 -20.03
C ARG A 110 4.54 -12.77 -19.55
N ASN A 111 4.79 -14.05 -19.80
CA ASN A 111 6.09 -14.65 -19.53
C ASN A 111 7.03 -14.52 -20.74
N LYS A 112 8.31 -14.88 -20.54
CA LYS A 112 9.35 -14.86 -21.58
C LYS A 112 9.03 -15.71 -22.82
N ASP A 113 8.17 -16.72 -22.68
CA ASP A 113 7.76 -17.62 -23.78
C ASP A 113 6.50 -17.09 -24.50
N GLY A 114 6.01 -15.90 -24.12
CA GLY A 114 4.86 -15.23 -24.70
C GLY A 114 3.50 -15.67 -24.14
N GLY A 115 3.47 -16.65 -23.23
CA GLY A 115 2.27 -17.10 -22.53
C GLY A 115 1.78 -16.12 -21.47
N MET A 116 0.49 -16.16 -21.15
CA MET A 116 -0.11 -15.35 -20.09
C MET A 116 -0.19 -16.16 -18.80
N VAL A 117 0.39 -15.66 -17.72
CA VAL A 117 0.40 -16.31 -16.40
C VAL A 117 -0.50 -15.50 -15.46
N PRO A 118 -1.53 -16.11 -14.85
CA PRO A 118 -2.41 -15.40 -13.92
C PRO A 118 -1.67 -15.07 -12.63
N PHE A 119 -2.02 -13.94 -12.00
CA PHE A 119 -1.48 -13.56 -10.69
C PHE A 119 -1.71 -14.64 -9.62
N SER A 120 -2.85 -15.33 -9.65
CA SER A 120 -3.16 -16.45 -8.74
C SER A 120 -2.14 -17.59 -8.76
N ALA A 121 -1.33 -17.69 -9.82
CA ALA A 121 -0.27 -18.69 -9.91
C ALA A 121 0.93 -18.38 -9.00
N PHE A 122 1.21 -17.10 -8.71
CA PHE A 122 2.43 -16.66 -8.03
C PHE A 122 2.21 -15.56 -6.99
N ALA A 123 0.97 -15.16 -6.72
CA ALA A 123 0.63 -14.11 -5.76
C ALA A 123 -0.50 -14.56 -4.82
N THR A 124 -0.42 -14.11 -3.58
CA THR A 124 -1.49 -14.23 -2.58
C THR A 124 -1.73 -12.87 -1.93
N SER A 125 -2.94 -12.64 -1.39
CA SER A 125 -3.24 -11.42 -0.66
C SER A 125 -3.74 -11.72 0.74
N ARG A 126 -3.45 -10.82 1.68
CA ARG A 126 -3.92 -10.87 3.07
C ARG A 126 -4.17 -9.48 3.62
N TRP A 127 -5.08 -9.39 4.58
CA TRP A 127 -5.26 -8.16 5.36
C TRP A 127 -4.20 -8.07 6.44
N GLU A 128 -3.55 -6.92 6.53
CA GLU A 128 -2.72 -6.54 7.66
C GLU A 128 -3.10 -5.14 8.16
N THR A 129 -2.54 -4.73 9.29
CA THR A 129 -2.79 -3.41 9.88
C THR A 129 -1.50 -2.61 9.82
N GLY A 130 -1.59 -1.38 9.34
CA GLY A 130 -0.43 -0.51 9.22
C GLY A 130 -0.82 0.95 9.20
N SER A 131 0.17 1.81 9.46
CA SER A 131 -0.04 3.25 9.52
C SER A 131 -0.36 3.82 8.13
N PRO A 132 -1.49 4.53 7.96
CA PRO A 132 -1.77 5.26 6.73
C PRO A 132 -0.94 6.54 6.60
N ARG A 133 -0.30 6.98 7.69
CA ARG A 133 0.52 8.19 7.74
C ARG A 133 1.59 8.06 8.81
N LEU A 134 2.83 7.87 8.36
CA LEU A 134 4.01 7.89 9.22
C LEU A 134 4.48 9.33 9.42
N GLU A 135 4.60 9.76 10.68
CA GLU A 135 5.16 11.05 11.05
C GLU A 135 6.60 10.84 11.54
N ARG A 136 7.54 11.62 10.99
CA ARG A 136 8.94 11.67 11.43
C ARG A 136 9.25 13.13 11.73
N LEU A 137 9.54 13.42 12.99
CA LEU A 137 9.97 14.73 13.48
C LEU A 137 11.30 14.57 14.21
#